data_AF-A0A925TC67-F1
#
_entry.id   AF-A0A925TC67-F1
#
_cell.length_a   1.000
_cell.length_b   1.000
_cell.length_c   1.000
_cell.angle_alpha   90.00
_cell.angle_beta   90.00
_cell.angle_gamma   90.00
#
_symmetry.space_group_name_H-M   'P 1'
#
loop_
_entity.id
_entity.type
_entity.pdbx_description
1 polymer ?
#
loop_
_entity_poly.entity_id
_entity_poly.type
_entity_poly.pdbx_seq_one_letter_code
_entity_poly.pdbx_strand_id
1 'polypeptide(L)'
;MAFRLPSTWAGAAAALAIALLTPSTAAAKPPVIALSNAYYGNNWRHQMVDAFRKAANQAKKDGLISDYIVLNGDNSVSAQISQMIDLILRKPDVILID
;
A
#
# COMPACT_ATOMS: atom_id res chain seq x y z
N MET A 1 15.05 -65.99 -13.38
CA MET A 1 14.71 -65.36 -12.09
C MET A 1 14.50 -63.88 -12.33
N ALA A 2 13.24 -63.44 -12.43
CA ALA A 2 12.90 -62.04 -12.65
C ALA A 2 12.74 -61.35 -11.28
N PHE A 3 13.59 -60.36 -11.02
CA PHE A 3 13.56 -59.53 -9.81
C PHE A 3 12.39 -58.54 -9.91
N ARG A 4 11.33 -58.74 -9.12
CA ARG A 4 10.21 -57.80 -9.02
C ARG A 4 10.55 -56.74 -7.96
N LEU A 5 10.70 -55.49 -8.39
CA LEU A 5 10.86 -54.34 -7.49
C LEU A 5 9.55 -54.07 -6.73
N PRO A 6 9.61 -53.76 -5.41
CA PRO A 6 8.43 -53.50 -4.59
C PRO A 6 7.79 -52.14 -4.93
N SER A 7 6.47 -52.15 -5.09
CA SER A 7 5.60 -51.06 -5.58
C SER A 7 5.38 -49.89 -4.63
N THR A 8 6.17 -49.76 -3.56
CA THR A 8 5.93 -48.76 -2.51
C THR A 8 6.68 -47.44 -2.68
N TRP A 9 7.53 -47.31 -3.71
CA TRP A 9 8.36 -46.11 -3.93
C TRP A 9 7.76 -45.09 -4.92
N ALA A 10 6.65 -45.44 -5.59
CA ALA A 10 6.02 -44.56 -6.60
C ALA A 10 5.16 -43.43 -6.00
N GLY A 11 4.85 -43.47 -4.69
CA GLY A 11 3.95 -42.51 -4.06
C GLY A 11 4.60 -41.18 -3.63
N ALA A 12 5.91 -41.17 -3.36
CA ALA A 12 6.57 -40.01 -2.77
C ALA A 12 6.95 -38.92 -3.80
N ALA A 13 7.13 -39.29 -5.08
CA ALA A 13 7.51 -38.33 -6.12
C ALA A 13 6.32 -37.49 -6.63
N ALA A 14 5.09 -38.01 -6.53
CA ALA A 14 3.90 -37.31 -7.04
C ALA A 14 3.40 -36.20 -6.09
N ALA A 15 3.67 -36.30 -4.79
CA ALA A 15 3.24 -35.30 -3.80
C ALA A 15 4.08 -34.02 -3.83
N LEU A 16 5.34 -34.09 -4.29
CA LEU A 16 6.23 -32.92 -4.34
C LEU A 16 6.01 -32.05 -5.59
N ALA A 17 5.40 -32.60 -6.65
CA ALA A 17 5.17 -31.89 -7.91
C ALA A 17 3.96 -30.92 -7.87
N ILE A 18 3.01 -31.13 -6.94
CA ILE A 18 1.78 -30.32 -6.86
C ILE A 18 2.00 -29.01 -6.08
N ALA A 19 3.02 -28.92 -5.23
CA ALA A 19 3.30 -27.74 -4.43
C ALA A 19 3.92 -26.56 -5.22
N LEU A 20 4.36 -26.77 -6.46
CA LEU A 20 5.02 -25.75 -7.29
C LEU A 20 4.05 -24.98 -8.21
N LEU A 21 2.77 -25.36 -8.23
CA LEU A 21 1.75 -24.76 -9.12
C LEU A 21 0.85 -23.73 -8.44
N THR A 22 1.07 -23.41 -7.16
CA THR A 22 0.37 -22.28 -6.53
C THR A 22 0.98 -20.98 -7.06
N PRO A 23 0.25 -20.16 -7.83
CA PRO A 23 0.74 -18.85 -8.18
C PRO A 23 0.99 -18.08 -6.89
N SER A 24 2.25 -17.71 -6.66
CA SER A 24 2.59 -16.78 -5.60
C SER A 24 1.95 -15.45 -5.96
N THR A 25 0.84 -15.12 -5.32
CA THR A 25 0.34 -13.75 -5.31
C THR A 25 1.33 -12.97 -4.46
N ALA A 26 2.32 -12.35 -5.12
CA ALA A 26 3.20 -11.41 -4.44
C ALA A 26 2.31 -10.36 -3.77
N ALA A 27 2.25 -10.38 -2.44
CA ALA A 27 1.47 -9.41 -1.69
C ALA A 27 1.99 -8.02 -2.07
N ALA A 28 1.15 -7.22 -2.73
CA ALA A 28 1.51 -5.86 -3.07
C ALA A 28 1.82 -5.12 -1.76
N LYS A 29 2.96 -4.41 -1.72
CA LYS A 29 3.34 -3.62 -0.56
C LYS A 29 2.24 -2.59 -0.30
N PRO A 30 1.77 -2.42 0.94
CA PRO A 30 0.76 -1.40 1.25
C PRO A 30 1.27 -0.01 0.84
N PRO A 31 0.49 0.77 0.07
CA PRO A 31 0.94 2.06 -0.47
C PRO A 31 1.13 3.13 0.62
N VAL A 32 1.93 4.15 0.31
CA VAL A 32 2.02 5.41 1.06
C VAL A 32 1.11 6.44 0.41
N ILE A 33 0.23 7.07 1.20
CA ILE A 33 -0.77 8.04 0.69
C ILE A 33 -0.42 9.45 1.13
N ALA A 34 -0.32 10.40 0.21
CA ALA A 34 -0.15 11.82 0.55
C ALA A 34 -1.44 12.61 0.32
N LEU A 35 -1.70 13.59 1.21
CA LEU A 35 -2.72 14.62 1.04
C LEU A 35 -2.03 15.98 0.84
N SER A 36 -2.28 16.61 -0.30
CA SER A 36 -1.97 18.00 -0.60
C SER A 36 -3.23 18.83 -0.44
N ASN A 37 -3.32 19.60 0.65
CA ASN A 37 -4.46 20.45 0.94
C ASN A 37 -4.09 21.92 0.71
N ALA A 38 -4.75 22.60 -0.24
CA ALA A 38 -4.44 23.98 -0.60
C ALA A 38 -4.58 24.98 0.56
N TYR A 39 -5.49 24.76 1.51
CA TYR A 39 -5.83 25.73 2.54
C TYR A 39 -6.19 25.10 3.89
N TYR A 40 -5.69 25.66 4.99
CA TYR A 40 -5.94 25.14 6.34
C TYR A 40 -6.33 26.22 7.36
N GLY A 41 -6.97 27.30 6.91
CA GLY A 41 -7.29 28.45 7.76
C GLY A 41 -8.70 28.46 8.37
N ASN A 42 -9.52 27.42 8.16
CA ASN A 42 -10.88 27.37 8.70
C ASN A 42 -11.24 26.00 9.31
N ASN A 43 -12.33 25.98 10.08
CA ASN A 43 -12.78 24.80 10.82
C ASN A 43 -13.20 23.64 9.90
N TRP A 44 -13.77 23.93 8.72
CA TRP A 44 -14.14 22.89 7.76
C TRP A 44 -12.92 22.13 7.23
N ARG A 45 -11.85 22.84 6.87
CA ARG A 45 -10.58 22.24 6.43
C ARG A 45 -9.91 21.45 7.55
N HIS A 46 -10.01 21.92 8.80
CA HIS A 46 -9.53 21.17 9.98
C HIS A 46 -10.27 19.84 10.12
N GLN A 47 -11.61 19.87 10.08
CA GLN A 47 -12.45 18.68 10.13
C GLN A 47 -12.16 17.70 8.99
N MET A 48 -11.92 18.19 7.78
CA MET A 48 -11.55 17.36 6.64
C MET A 48 -10.21 16.63 6.88
N VAL A 49 -9.17 17.35 7.32
CA VAL A 49 -7.87 16.74 7.61
C VAL A 49 -7.95 15.75 8.77
N ASP A 50 -8.72 16.05 9.81
CA ASP A 50 -8.94 15.14 10.93
C ASP A 50 -9.66 13.86 10.50
N ALA A 51 -10.68 13.98 9.64
CA ALA A 51 -11.38 12.85 9.04
C ALA A 51 -10.41 11.98 8.21
N PHE A 52 -9.57 12.61 7.38
CA PHE A 52 -8.53 11.91 6.62
C PHE A 52 -7.57 11.16 7.55
N ARG A 53 -7.00 11.84 8.58
CA ARG A 53 -6.08 11.22 9.53
C ARG A 53 -6.70 10.03 10.26
N LYS A 54 -7.97 10.15 10.67
CA LYS A 54 -8.70 9.06 11.32
C LYS A 54 -8.85 7.85 10.40
N ALA A 55 -9.26 8.07 9.15
CA ALA A 55 -9.40 7.01 8.16
C ALA A 55 -8.04 6.37 7.79
N ALA A 56 -7.00 7.18 7.57
CA ALA A 56 -5.67 6.71 7.25
C ALA A 56 -5.03 5.92 8.40
N ASN A 57 -5.20 6.36 9.65
CA ASN A 57 -4.77 5.60 10.82
C ASN A 57 -5.47 4.24 10.94
N GLN A 58 -6.76 4.17 10.61
CA GLN A 58 -7.48 2.90 10.59
C GLN A 58 -6.98 2.01 9.45
N ALA A 59 -6.84 2.54 8.24
CA ALA A 59 -6.28 1.82 7.10
C ALA A 59 -4.86 1.29 7.35
N LYS A 60 -4.03 2.03 8.10
CA LYS A 60 -2.71 1.54 8.56
C LYS A 60 -2.84 0.34 9.49
N LYS A 61 -3.75 0.39 10.47
CA LYS A 61 -4.01 -0.74 11.39
C LYS A 61 -4.52 -1.98 10.65
N ASP A 62 -5.32 -1.76 9.62
CA ASP A 62 -5.89 -2.82 8.78
C ASP A 62 -4.89 -3.34 7.72
N GLY A 63 -3.67 -2.78 7.67
CA GLY A 63 -2.63 -3.18 6.72
C GLY A 63 -2.88 -2.74 5.28
N LEU A 64 -3.85 -1.86 5.04
CA LEU A 64 -4.24 -1.39 3.71
C LEU A 64 -3.29 -0.32 3.16
N ILE A 65 -2.66 0.46 4.04
CA ILE A 65 -1.63 1.46 3.68
C ILE A 65 -0.44 1.32 4.65
N SER A 66 0.77 1.65 4.18
CA SER A 66 1.96 1.58 5.02
C SER A 66 2.16 2.88 5.82
N ASP A 67 1.92 4.03 5.19
CA ASP A 67 1.99 5.33 5.85
C ASP A 67 1.15 6.41 5.15
N TYR A 68 1.07 7.60 5.75
CA TYR A 68 0.51 8.78 5.09
C TYR A 68 1.26 10.08 5.40
N ILE A 69 1.13 11.03 4.49
CA ILE A 69 1.71 12.39 4.58
C ILE A 69 0.57 13.40 4.44
N VAL A 70 0.62 14.50 5.19
CA VAL A 70 -0.30 15.65 5.02
C VAL A 70 0.51 16.92 4.90
N LEU A 71 0.30 17.66 3.81
CA LEU A 71 0.80 19.02 3.63
C LEU A 71 -0.38 19.98 3.53
N ASN A 72 -0.32 21.06 4.30
CA ASN A 72 -1.36 22.08 4.37
C ASN A 72 -0.79 23.40 3.87
N GLY A 73 -1.43 24.00 2.88
CA GLY A 73 -1.10 25.30 2.30
C GLY A 73 -1.83 26.47 2.95
N ASP A 74 -1.54 27.65 2.42
CA ASP A 74 -2.05 28.97 2.80
C ASP A 74 -3.02 29.57 1.77
N ASN A 75 -3.55 28.74 0.86
CA ASN A 75 -4.35 29.11 -0.32
C ASN A 75 -3.56 29.74 -1.48
N SER A 76 -2.22 29.74 -1.42
CA SER A 76 -1.38 30.15 -2.54
C SER A 76 -1.16 28.99 -3.52
N VAL A 77 -1.50 29.20 -4.80
CA VAL A 77 -1.20 28.25 -5.88
C VAL A 77 0.29 27.94 -5.95
N SER A 78 1.15 28.94 -5.77
CA SER A 78 2.61 28.74 -5.80
C SER A 78 3.08 27.87 -4.64
N ALA A 79 2.50 28.03 -3.45
CA ALA A 79 2.84 27.19 -2.31
C ALA A 79 2.40 25.74 -2.54
N GLN A 80 1.21 25.52 -3.10
CA GLN A 80 0.72 24.18 -3.43
C GLN A 80 1.57 23.50 -4.51
N ILE A 81 2.08 24.25 -5.49
CA ILE A 81 3.04 23.73 -6.48
C ILE A 81 4.33 23.27 -5.80
N SER A 82 4.90 24.09 -4.89
CA SER A 82 6.10 23.69 -4.14
C SER A 82 5.86 22.45 -3.27
N GLN A 83 4.70 22.35 -2.62
CA GLN A 83 4.29 21.15 -1.86
C GLN A 83 4.17 19.93 -2.77
N MET A 84 3.61 20.08 -3.98
CA MET A 84 3.51 18.99 -4.94
C MET A 84 4.88 18.47 -5.38
N ILE A 85 5.83 19.37 -5.64
CA ILE A 85 7.21 18.99 -5.99
C ILE A 85 7.86 18.21 -4.84
N ASP A 86 7.71 18.68 -3.61
CA ASP A 86 8.19 17.99 -2.41
C ASP A 86 7.54 16.60 -2.25
N LEU A 87 6.23 16.46 -2.47
CA LEU A 87 5.56 15.16 -2.46
C LEU A 87 6.11 14.23 -3.54
N ILE A 88 6.25 14.68 -4.78
CA ILE A 88 6.81 13.87 -5.87
C ILE A 88 8.21 13.34 -5.50
N LEU A 89 9.05 14.18 -4.89
CA LEU A 89 10.39 13.78 -4.44
C LEU A 89 10.37 12.76 -3.30
N ARG A 90 9.36 12.83 -2.41
CA ARG A 90 9.12 11.84 -1.35
C ARG A 90 8.58 10.51 -1.87
N LYS A 91 8.10 10.47 -3.11
CA LYS A 91 7.59 9.27 -3.82
C LYS A 91 6.48 8.52 -3.07
N PRO A 92 5.39 9.17 -2.62
CA PRO A 92 4.20 8.45 -2.22
C PRO A 92 3.61 7.71 -3.43
N ASP A 93 2.91 6.61 -3.19
CA ASP A 93 2.26 5.84 -4.25
C ASP A 93 1.00 6.53 -4.76
N VAL A 94 0.34 7.34 -3.92
CA VAL A 94 -0.87 8.10 -4.25
C VAL A 94 -0.78 9.51 -3.68
N ILE A 95 -1.21 10.49 -4.47
CA ILE A 95 -1.38 11.88 -4.03
C ILE A 95 -2.86 12.28 -4.19
N LEU A 96 -3.49 12.65 -3.08
CA LEU A 96 -4.82 13.27 -3.03
C LEU A 96 -4.66 14.80 -3.03
N ILE A 97 -5.50 15.52 -3.77
CA ILE A 97 -5.42 16.97 -3.95
C ILE A 97 -6.75 17.62 -3.57
N ASP A 98 -6.70 18.66 -2.74
CA ASP A 98 -7.80 19.53 -2.30
C ASP A 98 -7.37 21.02 -2.22
#